data_AF-A0A6F9ZXE4-F1
#
_entry.id   AF-A0A6F9ZXE4-F1
#
_cell.length_a   1.000
_cell.length_b   1.000
_cell.length_c   1.000
_cell.angle_alpha   90.00
_cell.angle_beta   90.00
_cell.angle_gamma   90.00
#
_symmetry.space_group_name_H-M   'P 1'
#
loop_
_entity.id
_entity.type
_entity.pdbx_description
1 polymer ?
#
loop_
_entity_poly.entity_id
_entity_poly.type
_entity_poly.pdbx_seq_one_letter_code
_entity_poly.pdbx_strand_id
1 'polypeptide(L)'
;MFPMSTSRPLLSFFLVGCAALVLASAEPASAQEPLILQMADGRYYHPASGLIASDKSILLKHIGAGQTAIKVVEEVKVSAPAPAPVPEKPLVLRMADGRYYHPGSGTIAPDEASLLARIGWSGSVGTVIGQNTRPVAPILNAVYRAQDELRERIKSQGKDKRYPMAPVGQDTPRNVTIAVWNKVTDQISYVEGVKSGRDLEIEGGSPVGISVRLTNWINSDYATSDPNHVVVAVRYPIFHEIKEGTKVIRYDVEEAVYTPYNKTLHQADVIVEGERILDETIQKAAQDLKNRGIGSRALSGKGVTDTVSPDLIKALVVIEHVGSSEARGNPAAATGKVFATIGLNPGQAYNYAGSSAGAFGLAQFIPSTYNRLAARPELGLIPDFQAGMRDHQNAMKASYAYLDAVLGELPAAAKNLPAENTKLFEYLAAAYNGGSSKVKTAIQIWDEQISGELQPHQILTRSRLHGETIDYVKKLRAVLPVILGDKAPTPPRPASSI
;
A
#
# COMPACT_ATOMS: atom_id res chain seq x y z
N MET A 1 -50.85 -39.05 5.40
CA MET A 1 -52.02 -38.18 5.18
C MET A 1 -51.68 -37.20 4.06
N PHE A 2 -52.20 -37.49 2.87
CA PHE A 2 -52.40 -36.56 1.73
C PHE A 2 -53.58 -35.60 2.06
N PRO A 3 -53.83 -34.47 1.35
CA PRO A 3 -53.82 -34.29 -0.13
C PRO A 3 -53.06 -33.02 -0.59
N MET A 4 -52.60 -32.77 -1.84
CA MET A 4 -53.04 -32.95 -3.24
C MET A 4 -54.23 -32.10 -3.74
N SER A 5 -54.00 -31.47 -4.90
CA SER A 5 -54.94 -30.86 -5.87
C SER A 5 -55.28 -29.37 -5.65
N THR A 6 -55.25 -28.45 -6.63
CA THR A 6 -55.75 -28.51 -8.01
C THR A 6 -55.07 -27.46 -8.93
N SER A 7 -55.25 -27.66 -10.24
CA SER A 7 -54.75 -26.90 -11.39
C SER A 7 -55.80 -26.02 -12.09
N ARG A 8 -55.37 -24.83 -12.57
CA ARG A 8 -55.77 -24.06 -13.81
C ARG A 8 -57.25 -23.57 -13.96
N PRO A 9 -57.61 -22.54 -14.80
CA PRO A 9 -56.96 -22.10 -16.06
C PRO A 9 -56.91 -20.57 -16.39
N LEU A 10 -56.32 -20.32 -17.58
CA LEU A 10 -56.18 -19.16 -18.46
C LEU A 10 -57.26 -18.06 -18.44
N LEU A 11 -56.81 -16.80 -18.60
CA LEU A 11 -57.52 -15.80 -19.42
C LEU A 11 -56.52 -14.90 -20.18
N SER A 12 -56.69 -14.90 -21.50
CA SER A 12 -55.95 -14.09 -22.47
C SER A 12 -56.52 -12.67 -22.53
N PHE A 13 -55.67 -11.65 -22.56
CA PHE A 13 -56.01 -10.34 -23.11
C PHE A 13 -54.91 -9.85 -24.06
N PHE A 14 -55.31 -9.69 -25.32
CA PHE A 14 -54.59 -8.95 -26.35
C PHE A 14 -54.57 -7.47 -25.99
N LEU A 15 -53.41 -6.83 -26.06
CA LEU A 15 -53.33 -5.39 -26.29
C LEU A 15 -52.14 -5.09 -27.19
N VAL A 16 -52.50 -4.73 -28.43
CA VAL A 16 -51.66 -4.18 -29.48
C VAL A 16 -51.31 -2.76 -29.05
N GLY A 17 -50.01 -2.48 -28.86
CA GLY A 17 -49.48 -1.14 -28.59
C GLY A 17 -48.37 -0.83 -29.59
N CYS A 18 -48.66 0.10 -30.50
CA CYS A 18 -47.79 0.57 -31.57
C CYS A 18 -46.42 1.05 -31.07
N ALA A 19 -45.34 0.49 -31.63
CA ALA A 19 -44.01 1.05 -31.53
C ALA A 19 -43.87 2.22 -32.53
N ALA A 20 -43.82 3.45 -32.02
CA ALA A 20 -43.38 4.61 -32.78
C ALA A 20 -41.84 4.62 -32.82
N LEU A 21 -41.29 4.40 -34.00
CA LEU A 21 -39.86 4.48 -34.27
C LEU A 21 -39.46 5.97 -34.33
N VAL A 22 -38.91 6.50 -33.24
CA VAL A 22 -38.27 7.82 -33.25
C VAL A 22 -36.83 7.65 -33.74
N LEU A 23 -36.57 7.99 -35.00
CA LEU A 23 -35.23 8.17 -35.54
C LEU A 23 -34.65 9.46 -34.94
N ALA A 24 -33.86 9.32 -33.87
CA ALA A 24 -33.01 10.40 -33.39
C ALA A 24 -31.80 10.51 -34.33
N SER A 25 -31.69 11.64 -35.03
CA SER A 25 -30.51 12.02 -35.81
C SER A 25 -29.31 12.13 -34.87
N ALA A 26 -28.31 11.27 -35.04
CA ALA A 26 -27.04 11.40 -34.34
C ALA A 26 -26.32 12.66 -34.86
N GLU A 27 -26.04 13.61 -33.97
CA GLU A 27 -25.08 14.67 -34.26
C GLU A 27 -23.70 14.06 -34.47
N PRO A 28 -22.92 14.49 -35.48
CA PRO A 28 -21.57 13.99 -35.66
C PRO A 28 -20.71 14.36 -34.44
N ALA A 29 -20.05 13.36 -33.87
CA ALA A 29 -19.08 13.55 -32.80
C ALA A 29 -18.07 14.62 -33.21
N SER A 30 -17.94 15.66 -32.39
CA SER A 30 -16.90 16.68 -32.51
C SER A 30 -15.53 16.00 -32.59
N ALA A 31 -14.87 16.09 -33.74
CA ALA A 31 -13.55 15.52 -33.95
C ALA A 31 -12.55 16.28 -33.07
N GLN A 32 -12.07 15.63 -32.01
CA GLN A 32 -11.07 16.18 -31.10
C GLN A 32 -9.75 16.35 -31.87
N GLU A 33 -9.15 17.55 -31.82
CA GLU A 33 -7.89 17.82 -32.53
C GLU A 33 -6.78 16.87 -32.04
N PRO A 34 -5.98 16.28 -32.95
CA PRO A 34 -4.90 15.37 -32.58
C PRO A 34 -3.79 16.12 -31.83
N LEU A 35 -3.32 15.52 -30.73
CA LEU A 35 -2.21 16.05 -29.93
C LEU A 35 -0.92 16.05 -30.76
N ILE A 36 -0.36 17.23 -31.02
CA ILE A 36 0.93 17.40 -31.71
C ILE A 36 1.91 18.13 -30.79
N LEU A 37 3.09 17.56 -30.60
CA LEU A 37 4.16 18.13 -29.79
C LEU A 37 5.20 18.80 -30.69
N GLN A 38 5.62 20.02 -30.36
CA GLN A 38 6.78 20.66 -31.01
C GLN A 38 8.04 20.31 -30.22
N MET A 39 9.05 19.79 -30.92
CA MET A 39 10.33 19.39 -30.38
C MET A 39 11.30 20.59 -30.30
N ALA A 40 12.34 20.47 -29.45
CA ALA A 40 13.35 21.52 -29.27
C ALA A 40 14.15 21.84 -30.55
N ASP A 41 14.19 20.92 -31.51
CA ASP A 41 14.81 21.12 -32.84
C ASP A 41 13.86 21.73 -33.88
N GLY A 42 12.67 22.16 -33.46
CA GLY A 42 11.66 22.78 -34.31
C GLY A 42 10.75 21.81 -35.06
N ARG A 43 10.99 20.49 -34.99
CA ARG A 43 10.13 19.48 -35.63
C ARG A 43 8.86 19.21 -34.83
N TYR A 44 7.88 18.56 -35.45
CA TYR A 44 6.60 18.18 -34.86
C TYR A 44 6.49 16.66 -34.75
N TYR A 45 6.00 16.17 -33.61
CA TYR A 45 5.82 14.76 -33.29
C TYR A 45 4.36 14.46 -32.93
N HIS A 46 3.81 13.38 -33.48
CA HIS A 46 2.47 12.89 -33.15
C HIS A 46 2.59 11.60 -32.31
N PRO A 47 2.27 11.64 -30.99
CA PRO A 47 2.52 10.53 -30.09
C PRO A 47 1.82 9.22 -30.45
N ALA A 48 0.61 9.31 -31.02
CA ALA A 48 -0.18 8.12 -31.33
C ALA A 48 0.29 7.39 -32.60
N SER A 49 0.93 8.07 -33.56
CA SER A 49 1.42 7.45 -34.81
C SER A 49 2.93 7.28 -34.87
N GLY A 50 3.69 7.90 -33.96
CA GLY A 50 5.15 7.87 -33.98
C GLY A 50 5.79 8.70 -35.10
N LEU A 51 5.00 9.49 -35.84
CA LEU A 51 5.49 10.27 -36.98
C LEU A 51 6.14 11.58 -36.53
N ILE A 52 7.21 11.97 -37.23
CA ILE A 52 7.91 13.24 -37.06
C ILE A 52 7.92 13.97 -38.41
N ALA A 53 7.64 15.27 -38.43
CA ALA A 53 7.79 16.10 -39.61
C ALA A 53 8.43 17.45 -39.25
N SER A 54 9.15 18.05 -40.19
CA SER A 54 9.69 19.41 -40.04
C SER A 54 8.61 20.49 -40.08
N ASP A 55 7.39 20.14 -40.46
CA ASP A 55 6.25 21.05 -40.60
C ASP A 55 4.96 20.41 -40.07
N LYS A 56 4.19 21.17 -39.28
CA LYS A 56 2.96 20.70 -38.63
C LYS A 56 1.89 20.31 -39.64
N SER A 57 1.78 21.03 -40.77
CA SER A 57 0.79 20.74 -41.81
C SER A 57 1.12 19.45 -42.56
N ILE A 58 2.40 19.16 -42.78
CA ILE A 58 2.87 17.88 -43.30
C ILE A 58 2.46 16.76 -42.34
N LEU A 59 2.71 16.93 -41.04
CA LEU A 59 2.34 15.92 -40.03
C LEU A 59 0.83 15.67 -39.99
N LEU A 60 0.02 16.74 -39.98
CA LEU A 60 -1.45 16.69 -40.01
C LEU A 60 -1.98 15.97 -41.26
N LYS A 61 -1.37 16.21 -42.42
CA LYS A 61 -1.70 15.52 -43.67
C LYS A 61 -1.41 14.02 -43.58
N HIS A 62 -0.31 13.62 -42.95
CA HIS A 62 0.05 12.21 -42.80
C HIS A 62 -0.87 11.46 -41.82
N ILE A 63 -1.49 12.15 -40.85
CA ILE A 63 -2.42 11.54 -39.89
C ILE A 63 -3.90 11.67 -40.31
N GLY A 64 -4.17 12.09 -41.55
CA GLY A 64 -5.53 12.16 -42.11
C GLY A 64 -6.39 13.31 -41.61
N ALA A 65 -5.81 14.27 -40.87
CA ALA A 65 -6.52 15.45 -40.36
C ALA A 65 -6.51 16.57 -41.43
N GLY A 66 -7.44 16.49 -42.37
CA GLY A 66 -7.59 17.46 -43.46
C GLY A 66 -8.35 18.73 -43.06
N GLN A 67 -7.60 19.83 -42.99
CA GLN A 67 -7.97 21.23 -43.30
C GLN A 67 -9.26 21.84 -42.70
N THR A 68 -9.08 22.64 -41.64
CA THR A 68 -9.86 23.87 -41.43
C THR A 68 -8.94 25.03 -41.00
N ALA A 69 -8.93 26.07 -41.84
CA ALA A 69 -8.40 27.45 -41.71
C ALA A 69 -7.41 27.78 -40.57
N ILE A 70 -6.12 27.95 -40.93
CA ILE A 70 -5.13 28.64 -40.10
C ILE A 70 -5.20 30.15 -40.39
N LYS A 71 -5.50 30.96 -39.38
CA LYS A 71 -5.39 32.42 -39.42
C LYS A 71 -4.04 32.82 -38.81
N VAL A 72 -3.17 33.41 -39.63
CA VAL A 72 -1.83 33.90 -39.23
C VAL A 72 -1.98 35.29 -38.58
N VAL A 73 -1.32 35.51 -37.43
CA VAL A 73 -1.11 36.84 -36.85
C VAL A 73 0.36 36.94 -36.39
N GLU A 74 1.11 37.77 -37.12
CA GLU A 74 2.37 38.46 -36.79
C GLU A 74 2.18 39.45 -35.60
N GLU A 75 3.14 39.96 -34.83
CA GLU A 75 4.61 39.91 -34.74
C GLU A 75 4.99 40.42 -33.33
N VAL A 76 6.17 40.04 -32.83
CA VAL A 76 6.69 40.32 -31.49
C VAL A 76 7.45 41.66 -31.43
N LYS A 77 7.24 42.45 -30.37
CA LYS A 77 8.12 43.57 -29.99
C LYS A 77 9.21 43.11 -29.02
N VAL A 78 10.45 43.44 -29.36
CA VAL A 78 11.70 43.11 -28.65
C VAL A 78 11.89 44.00 -27.40
N SER A 79 12.34 43.39 -26.30
CA SER A 79 12.92 44.11 -25.15
C SER A 79 14.28 43.52 -24.75
N ALA A 80 15.10 44.38 -24.14
CA ALA A 80 16.51 44.32 -23.71
C ALA A 80 17.16 42.95 -23.35
N PRO A 81 18.51 42.84 -23.44
CA PRO A 81 19.23 41.57 -23.36
C PRO A 81 19.15 40.94 -21.97
N ALA A 82 18.67 39.68 -21.95
CA ALA A 82 18.62 38.84 -20.77
C ALA A 82 20.05 38.42 -20.33
N PRO A 83 20.28 38.20 -19.02
CA PRO A 83 21.52 37.61 -18.53
C PRO A 83 21.78 36.25 -19.19
N ALA A 84 23.06 35.90 -19.37
CA ALA A 84 23.47 34.65 -19.98
C ALA A 84 22.70 33.46 -19.36
N PRO A 85 22.06 32.61 -20.19
CA PRO A 85 21.24 31.52 -19.67
C PRO A 85 22.13 30.59 -18.85
N VAL A 86 21.72 30.35 -17.60
CA VAL A 86 22.23 29.22 -16.82
C VAL A 86 21.96 27.98 -17.67
N PRO A 87 22.96 27.13 -17.94
CA PRO A 87 22.73 25.97 -18.79
C PRO A 87 21.65 25.11 -18.14
N GLU A 88 20.55 24.91 -18.86
CA GLU A 88 19.44 24.08 -18.39
C GLU A 88 19.88 22.63 -18.32
N LYS A 89 19.48 21.95 -17.24
CA LYS A 89 19.78 20.53 -17.05
C LYS A 89 19.30 19.74 -18.28
N PRO A 90 20.15 18.89 -18.88
CA PRO A 90 19.79 18.16 -20.09
C PRO A 90 18.63 17.20 -19.83
N LEU A 91 17.76 17.03 -20.84
CA LEU A 91 16.61 16.12 -20.78
C LEU A 91 17.09 14.68 -20.63
N VAL A 92 16.67 14.02 -19.57
CA VAL A 92 16.95 12.60 -19.32
C VAL A 92 15.64 11.83 -19.25
N LEU A 93 15.56 10.72 -19.99
CA LEU A 93 14.41 9.81 -19.99
C LEU A 93 14.74 8.52 -19.23
N ARG A 94 13.85 8.05 -18.36
CA ARG A 94 13.98 6.72 -17.76
C ARG A 94 13.27 5.68 -18.61
N MET A 95 13.99 4.64 -19.00
CA MET A 95 13.50 3.50 -19.77
C MET A 95 12.72 2.51 -18.90
N ALA A 96 11.89 1.66 -19.52
CA ALA A 96 11.07 0.67 -18.83
C ALA A 96 11.89 -0.38 -18.05
N ASP A 97 13.15 -0.60 -18.44
CA ASP A 97 14.09 -1.50 -17.78
C ASP A 97 14.87 -0.83 -16.63
N GLY A 98 14.50 0.41 -16.27
CA GLY A 98 15.10 1.15 -15.17
C GLY A 98 16.34 1.98 -15.54
N ARG A 99 16.89 1.83 -16.76
CA ARG A 99 18.03 2.63 -17.23
C ARG A 99 17.62 4.05 -17.60
N TYR A 100 18.60 4.94 -17.73
CA TYR A 100 18.42 6.33 -18.12
C TYR A 100 19.01 6.56 -19.51
N TYR A 101 18.30 7.31 -20.35
CA TYR A 101 18.61 7.61 -21.74
C TYR A 101 18.64 9.13 -21.96
N HIS A 102 19.69 9.63 -22.62
CA HIS A 102 19.77 11.03 -23.04
C HIS A 102 19.48 11.15 -24.55
N PRO A 103 18.35 11.77 -24.96
CA PRO A 103 17.94 11.83 -26.37
C PRO A 103 18.95 12.55 -27.27
N GLY A 104 19.63 13.58 -26.75
CA GLY A 104 20.58 14.37 -27.54
C GLY A 104 21.90 13.65 -27.86
N SER A 105 22.28 12.63 -27.08
CA SER A 105 23.55 11.92 -27.26
C SER A 105 23.40 10.43 -27.57
N GLY A 106 22.19 9.88 -27.47
CA GLY A 106 21.95 8.44 -27.62
C GLY A 106 22.53 7.59 -26.48
N THR A 107 23.00 8.21 -25.38
CA THR A 107 23.70 7.52 -24.29
C THR A 107 22.71 6.87 -23.33
N ILE A 108 23.02 5.66 -22.86
CA ILE A 108 22.27 4.94 -21.82
C ILE A 108 23.16 4.69 -20.60
N ALA A 109 22.63 4.79 -19.39
CA ALA A 109 23.33 4.48 -18.13
C ALA A 109 22.37 3.84 -17.09
N PRO A 110 22.88 3.08 -16.10
CA PRO A 110 22.04 2.45 -15.08
C PRO A 110 21.38 3.44 -14.10
N ASP A 111 21.98 4.61 -13.93
CA ASP A 111 21.47 5.68 -13.09
C ASP A 111 21.70 7.06 -13.75
N GLU A 112 20.96 8.06 -13.27
CA GLU A 112 20.98 9.41 -13.84
C GLU A 112 22.35 10.10 -13.67
N ALA A 113 23.05 9.89 -12.55
CA ALA A 113 24.35 10.50 -12.30
C ALA A 113 25.41 9.97 -13.27
N SER A 114 25.42 8.65 -13.49
CA SER A 114 26.26 8.00 -14.49
C SER A 114 25.93 8.48 -15.91
N LEU A 115 24.67 8.76 -16.22
CA LEU A 115 24.30 9.31 -17.53
C LEU A 115 24.81 10.74 -17.71
N LEU A 116 24.60 11.61 -16.71
CA LEU A 116 25.03 13.01 -16.72
C LEU A 116 26.56 13.12 -16.84
N ALA A 117 27.29 12.26 -16.13
CA ALA A 117 28.74 12.18 -16.24
C ALA A 117 29.19 11.76 -17.66
N ARG A 118 28.51 10.79 -18.28
CA ARG A 118 28.84 10.32 -19.64
C ARG A 118 28.57 11.35 -20.73
N ILE A 119 27.60 12.25 -20.54
CA ILE A 119 27.30 13.32 -21.49
C ILE A 119 28.10 14.61 -21.21
N GLY A 120 29.07 14.56 -20.29
CA GLY A 120 29.94 15.70 -19.99
C GLY A 120 29.24 16.85 -19.26
N TRP A 121 28.12 16.59 -18.58
CA TRP A 121 27.40 17.60 -17.82
C TRP A 121 28.12 17.89 -16.50
N SER A 122 28.73 19.07 -16.39
CA SER A 122 29.47 19.52 -15.20
C SER A 122 28.67 20.44 -14.26
N GLY A 123 27.38 20.62 -14.51
CA GLY A 123 26.52 21.39 -13.62
C GLY A 123 26.46 20.68 -12.25
N SER A 124 26.72 21.42 -11.17
CA SER A 124 26.56 20.90 -9.82
C SER A 124 25.18 20.26 -9.70
N VAL A 125 25.14 18.99 -9.28
CA VAL A 125 23.92 18.32 -8.84
C VAL A 125 23.51 19.00 -7.53
N GLY A 126 23.02 20.24 -7.63
CA GLY A 126 22.19 20.78 -6.60
C GLY A 126 21.03 19.81 -6.49
N THR A 127 20.86 19.21 -5.32
CA THR A 127 19.67 18.45 -4.96
C THR A 127 18.50 19.43 -4.94
N VAL A 128 18.12 19.94 -6.11
CA VAL A 128 16.75 20.36 -6.35
C VAL A 128 16.01 19.05 -6.29
N ILE A 129 15.36 18.80 -5.16
CA ILE A 129 14.28 17.83 -5.04
C ILE A 129 13.16 18.38 -5.93
N GLY A 130 13.37 18.36 -7.23
CA GLY A 130 12.29 18.39 -8.20
C GLY A 130 11.52 17.13 -7.88
N GLN A 131 10.29 17.30 -7.42
CA GLN A 131 9.37 16.19 -7.26
C GLN A 131 9.29 15.50 -8.62
N ASN A 132 10.06 14.44 -8.81
CA ASN A 132 9.84 13.47 -9.87
C ASN A 132 8.49 12.83 -9.53
N THR A 133 7.40 13.48 -9.91
CA THR A 133 6.05 12.96 -9.78
C THR A 133 5.95 11.82 -10.79
N ARG A 134 6.37 10.63 -10.37
CA ARG A 134 6.06 9.40 -11.07
C ARG A 134 4.56 9.43 -11.37
N PRO A 135 4.12 9.17 -12.61
CA PRO A 135 2.71 9.09 -12.90
C PRO A 135 2.07 8.07 -11.95
N VAL A 136 1.16 8.54 -11.10
CA VAL A 136 0.38 7.66 -10.21
C VAL A 136 -0.51 6.83 -11.10
N ALA A 137 -0.54 5.51 -10.89
CA ALA A 137 -1.40 4.63 -11.66
C ALA A 137 -2.85 5.10 -11.61
N PRO A 138 -3.63 5.01 -12.71
CA PRO A 138 -5.02 5.47 -12.73
C PRO A 138 -5.86 4.91 -11.57
N ILE A 139 -5.63 3.66 -11.20
CA ILE A 139 -6.32 3.01 -10.08
C ILE A 139 -5.99 3.61 -8.72
N LEU A 140 -4.72 3.96 -8.48
CA LEU A 140 -4.29 4.63 -7.25
C LEU A 140 -4.83 6.06 -7.19
N ASN A 141 -4.86 6.76 -8.33
CA ASN A 141 -5.46 8.08 -8.41
C ASN A 141 -6.96 8.04 -8.09
N ALA A 142 -7.69 7.06 -8.65
CA ALA A 142 -9.10 6.85 -8.31
C ALA A 142 -9.31 6.53 -6.82
N VAL A 143 -8.45 5.71 -6.23
CA VAL A 143 -8.47 5.40 -4.79
C VAL A 143 -8.26 6.65 -3.95
N TYR A 144 -7.22 7.44 -4.21
CA TYR A 144 -6.91 8.63 -3.42
C TYR A 144 -7.99 9.70 -3.56
N ARG A 145 -8.48 9.97 -4.78
CA ARG A 145 -9.62 10.87 -5.00
C ARG A 145 -10.85 10.41 -4.22
N ALA A 146 -11.21 9.12 -4.32
CA ALA A 146 -12.37 8.58 -3.62
C ALA A 146 -12.27 8.75 -2.10
N GLN A 147 -11.08 8.50 -1.54
CA GLN A 147 -10.85 8.68 -0.12
C GLN A 147 -10.94 10.15 0.29
N ASP A 148 -10.34 11.06 -0.46
CA ASP A 148 -10.37 12.50 -0.16
C ASP A 148 -11.78 13.06 -0.26
N GLU A 149 -12.53 12.71 -1.30
CA GLU A 149 -13.94 13.10 -1.44
C GLU A 149 -14.82 12.54 -0.31
N LEU A 150 -14.60 11.30 0.14
CA LEU A 150 -15.29 10.77 1.33
C LEU A 150 -14.93 11.54 2.60
N ARG A 151 -13.64 11.88 2.80
CA ARG A 151 -13.19 12.68 3.94
C ARG A 151 -13.82 14.07 3.93
N GLU A 152 -13.91 14.72 2.77
CA GLU A 152 -14.57 16.02 2.62
C GLU A 152 -16.08 15.92 2.89
N ARG A 153 -16.75 14.86 2.42
CA ARG A 153 -18.17 14.60 2.76
C ARG A 153 -18.37 14.43 4.27
N ILE A 154 -17.49 13.71 4.95
CA ILE A 154 -17.53 13.55 6.42
C ILE A 154 -17.37 14.92 7.10
N LYS A 155 -16.42 15.75 6.64
CA LYS A 155 -16.22 17.10 7.18
C LYS A 155 -17.46 17.98 6.97
N SER A 156 -18.08 17.93 5.79
CA SER A 156 -19.24 18.76 5.46
C SER A 156 -20.52 18.33 6.19
N GLN A 157 -20.67 17.04 6.48
CA GLN A 157 -21.82 16.51 7.24
C GLN A 157 -21.69 16.76 8.76
N GLY A 158 -20.52 17.19 9.24
CA GLY A 158 -20.25 17.44 10.65
C GLY A 158 -19.98 16.17 11.45
N LYS A 159 -19.39 16.35 12.65
CA LYS A 159 -19.15 15.26 13.62
C LYS A 159 -20.42 14.96 14.43
N ASP A 160 -21.50 14.59 13.77
CA ASP A 160 -22.76 14.34 14.47
C ASP A 160 -23.00 12.85 14.62
N LYS A 161 -22.68 12.35 15.82
CA LYS A 161 -23.58 11.55 16.69
C LYS A 161 -22.77 10.82 17.77
N ARG A 162 -22.94 11.23 19.02
CA ARG A 162 -22.63 10.38 20.19
C ARG A 162 -23.78 9.39 20.33
N TYR A 163 -23.48 8.10 20.31
CA TYR A 163 -24.53 7.09 20.42
C TYR A 163 -24.61 6.56 21.86
N PRO A 164 -25.80 6.55 22.47
CA PRO A 164 -25.98 5.98 23.80
C PRO A 164 -25.75 4.46 23.81
N MET A 165 -25.86 3.80 22.65
CA MET A 165 -25.57 2.38 22.50
C MET A 165 -25.04 2.09 21.09
N ALA A 166 -23.88 1.43 20.99
CA ALA A 166 -23.36 0.96 19.71
C ALA A 166 -23.92 -0.43 19.37
N PRO A 167 -23.97 -0.77 18.07
CA PRO A 167 -24.24 -2.13 17.66
C PRO A 167 -23.07 -3.05 18.08
N VAL A 168 -23.35 -4.09 18.88
CA VAL A 168 -22.34 -5.03 19.42
C VAL A 168 -22.08 -6.16 18.42
N GLY A 169 -20.82 -6.36 18.02
CA GLY A 169 -20.40 -7.46 17.14
C GLY A 169 -19.70 -7.02 15.84
N GLN A 170 -19.04 -7.98 15.18
CA GLN A 170 -18.38 -7.73 13.88
C GLN A 170 -19.38 -7.61 12.73
N ASP A 171 -20.49 -8.34 12.82
CA ASP A 171 -21.51 -8.41 11.75
C ASP A 171 -22.69 -7.47 11.99
N THR A 172 -22.63 -6.62 13.01
CA THR A 172 -23.76 -5.75 13.33
C THR A 172 -23.98 -4.71 12.22
N PRO A 173 -25.24 -4.38 11.87
CA PRO A 173 -25.55 -3.41 10.84
C PRO A 173 -24.84 -2.07 11.02
N ARG A 174 -24.16 -1.61 9.96
CA ARG A 174 -23.49 -0.30 9.91
C ARG A 174 -23.84 0.43 8.62
N ASN A 175 -24.19 1.70 8.75
CA ASN A 175 -24.34 2.58 7.61
C ASN A 175 -22.96 2.81 6.99
N VAL A 176 -22.84 2.56 5.69
CA VAL A 176 -21.61 2.70 4.93
C VAL A 176 -21.87 3.51 3.69
N THR A 177 -20.88 4.32 3.29
CA THR A 177 -20.85 4.94 1.96
C THR A 177 -19.77 4.24 1.15
N ILE A 178 -20.14 3.64 0.02
CA ILE A 178 -19.22 2.90 -0.85
C ILE A 178 -18.93 3.76 -2.08
N ALA A 179 -17.65 4.07 -2.29
CA ALA A 179 -17.17 4.76 -3.49
C ALA A 179 -16.83 3.73 -4.57
N VAL A 180 -17.49 3.85 -5.72
CA VAL A 180 -17.33 2.96 -6.86
C VAL A 180 -16.78 3.72 -8.05
N TRP A 181 -15.61 3.34 -8.52
CA TRP A 181 -14.97 3.91 -9.69
C TRP A 181 -15.38 3.18 -10.96
N ASN A 182 -15.81 3.92 -11.97
CA ASN A 182 -16.00 3.43 -13.33
C ASN A 182 -14.71 3.65 -14.13
N LYS A 183 -14.06 2.55 -14.52
CA LYS A 183 -12.77 2.56 -15.23
C LYS A 183 -12.83 3.18 -16.63
N VAL A 184 -14.02 3.24 -17.24
CA VAL A 184 -14.22 3.74 -18.61
C VAL A 184 -14.43 5.25 -18.61
N THR A 185 -15.27 5.74 -17.70
CA THR A 185 -15.60 7.19 -17.63
C THR A 185 -14.71 7.96 -16.66
N ASP A 186 -13.89 7.27 -15.87
CA ASP A 186 -13.11 7.80 -14.77
C ASP A 186 -13.94 8.48 -13.66
N GLN A 187 -15.25 8.24 -13.63
CA GLN A 187 -16.15 8.81 -12.63
C GLN A 187 -16.22 7.94 -11.38
N ILE A 188 -16.40 8.58 -10.22
CA ILE A 188 -16.65 7.92 -8.94
C ILE A 188 -18.10 8.18 -8.54
N SER A 189 -18.86 7.11 -8.34
CA SER A 189 -20.21 7.17 -7.75
C SER A 189 -20.15 6.81 -6.27
N TYR A 190 -21.04 7.41 -5.49
CA TYR A 190 -21.15 7.18 -4.05
C TYR A 190 -22.49 6.53 -3.77
N VAL A 191 -22.45 5.38 -3.10
CA VAL A 191 -23.62 4.55 -2.87
C VAL A 191 -23.77 4.36 -1.36
N GLU A 192 -24.90 4.77 -0.81
CA GLU A 192 -25.22 4.60 0.60
C GLU A 192 -25.86 3.22 0.84
N GLY A 193 -25.58 2.62 1.98
CA GLY A 193 -26.17 1.33 2.34
C GLY A 193 -25.90 0.91 3.77
N VAL A 194 -26.43 -0.25 4.13
CA VAL A 194 -26.26 -0.89 5.43
C VAL A 194 -25.54 -2.22 5.24
N LYS A 195 -24.36 -2.35 5.84
CA LYS A 195 -23.59 -3.61 5.86
C LYS A 195 -23.78 -4.34 7.17
N SER A 196 -24.13 -5.63 7.09
CA SER A 196 -24.28 -6.55 8.23
C SER A 196 -23.56 -7.86 7.89
N GLY A 197 -22.31 -8.01 8.32
CA GLY A 197 -21.47 -9.14 7.92
C GLY A 197 -21.27 -9.21 6.41
N ARG A 198 -21.80 -10.25 5.75
CA ARG A 198 -21.79 -10.38 4.27
C ARG A 198 -23.01 -9.77 3.60
N ASP A 199 -24.04 -9.42 4.36
CA ASP A 199 -25.22 -8.76 3.84
C ASP A 199 -24.91 -7.28 3.60
N LEU A 200 -25.36 -6.77 2.46
CA LEU A 200 -25.22 -5.38 2.06
C LEU A 200 -26.53 -4.94 1.40
N GLU A 201 -27.27 -4.10 2.10
CA GLU A 201 -28.46 -3.45 1.58
C GLU A 201 -28.09 -2.06 1.08
N ILE A 202 -28.33 -1.80 -0.21
CA ILE A 202 -28.04 -0.51 -0.83
C ILE A 202 -29.32 0.32 -0.91
N GLU A 203 -29.26 1.58 -0.46
CA GLU A 203 -30.39 2.50 -0.57
C GLU A 203 -30.76 2.73 -2.05
N GLY A 204 -32.02 2.46 -2.41
CA GLY A 204 -32.49 2.56 -3.80
C GLY A 204 -32.03 1.43 -4.74
N GLY A 205 -31.36 0.40 -4.21
CA GLY A 205 -30.83 -0.73 -4.98
C GLY A 205 -29.44 -0.47 -5.56
N SER A 206 -28.69 -1.55 -5.87
CA SER A 206 -27.32 -1.41 -6.36
C SER A 206 -27.27 -1.28 -7.89
N PRO A 207 -26.90 -0.11 -8.46
CA PRO A 207 -26.85 0.08 -9.91
C PRO A 207 -25.80 -0.81 -10.61
N VAL A 208 -24.83 -1.33 -9.85
CA VAL A 208 -23.67 -2.11 -10.34
C VAL A 208 -23.48 -3.43 -9.61
N GLY A 209 -24.53 -3.92 -8.93
CA GLY A 209 -24.54 -5.22 -8.25
C GLY A 209 -23.43 -5.40 -7.22
N ILE A 210 -23.25 -4.44 -6.31
CA ILE A 210 -22.25 -4.50 -5.24
C ILE A 210 -22.61 -5.61 -4.25
N SER A 211 -21.64 -6.44 -3.89
CA SER A 211 -21.78 -7.52 -2.91
C SER A 211 -20.54 -7.67 -2.04
N VAL A 212 -20.68 -8.29 -0.87
CA VAL A 212 -19.56 -8.59 0.05
C VAL A 212 -19.20 -10.07 -0.05
N ARG A 213 -18.02 -10.37 -0.61
CA ARG A 213 -17.53 -11.75 -0.77
C ARG A 213 -16.98 -12.32 0.52
N LEU A 214 -16.25 -11.51 1.29
CA LEU A 214 -15.66 -11.90 2.57
C LEU A 214 -15.84 -10.76 3.56
N THR A 215 -16.27 -11.08 4.79
CA THR A 215 -16.37 -10.10 5.87
C THR A 215 -15.03 -9.98 6.58
N ASN A 216 -14.54 -8.75 6.72
CA ASN A 216 -13.37 -8.41 7.51
C ASN A 216 -13.48 -6.94 7.96
N TRP A 217 -14.62 -6.61 8.58
CA TRP A 217 -14.89 -5.27 9.08
C TRP A 217 -14.73 -4.20 7.98
N ILE A 218 -13.98 -3.12 8.22
CA ILE A 218 -13.66 -2.09 7.24
C ILE A 218 -12.87 -2.60 6.02
N ASN A 219 -12.13 -3.71 6.15
CA ASN A 219 -11.34 -4.32 5.08
C ASN A 219 -12.07 -5.51 4.41
N SER A 220 -13.40 -5.50 4.41
CA SER A 220 -14.21 -6.54 3.76
C SER A 220 -13.99 -6.56 2.24
N ASP A 221 -14.03 -7.73 1.61
CA ASP A 221 -13.83 -7.87 0.16
C ASP A 221 -15.14 -7.57 -0.58
N TYR A 222 -15.22 -6.42 -1.24
CA TYR A 222 -16.36 -6.01 -2.06
C TYR A 222 -16.14 -6.39 -3.53
N ALA A 223 -17.21 -6.83 -4.19
CA ALA A 223 -17.25 -7.11 -5.61
C ALA A 223 -18.43 -6.40 -6.28
N THR A 224 -18.27 -6.09 -7.55
CA THR A 224 -19.29 -5.53 -8.44
C THR A 224 -19.68 -6.58 -9.49
N SER A 225 -20.90 -6.53 -10.01
CA SER A 225 -21.32 -7.41 -11.10
C SER A 225 -20.73 -6.99 -12.45
N ASP A 226 -20.51 -5.69 -12.65
CA ASP A 226 -19.84 -5.13 -13.83
C ASP A 226 -18.33 -5.01 -13.60
N PRO A 227 -17.48 -5.68 -14.41
CA PRO A 227 -16.03 -5.59 -14.29
C PRO A 227 -15.45 -4.20 -14.56
N ASN A 228 -16.21 -3.27 -15.16
CA ASN A 228 -15.78 -1.88 -15.35
C ASN A 228 -15.93 -1.03 -14.08
N HIS A 229 -16.63 -1.53 -13.07
CA HIS A 229 -16.83 -0.86 -11.80
C HIS A 229 -15.98 -1.51 -10.71
N VAL A 230 -15.33 -0.70 -9.87
CA VAL A 230 -14.47 -1.20 -8.78
C VAL A 230 -14.75 -0.40 -7.51
N VAL A 231 -14.95 -1.08 -6.38
CA VAL A 231 -15.00 -0.42 -5.08
C VAL A 231 -13.59 0.07 -4.72
N VAL A 232 -13.43 1.38 -4.61
CA VAL A 232 -12.13 2.04 -4.41
C VAL A 232 -12.00 2.74 -3.07
N ALA A 233 -13.09 2.97 -2.33
CA ALA A 233 -13.06 3.40 -0.94
C ALA A 233 -14.38 3.11 -0.25
N VAL A 234 -14.35 3.01 1.07
CA VAL A 234 -15.53 2.82 1.92
C VAL A 234 -15.40 3.76 3.11
N ARG A 235 -16.46 4.54 3.38
CA ARG A 235 -16.69 5.16 4.68
C ARG A 235 -17.33 4.13 5.59
N TYR A 236 -16.73 3.88 6.74
CA TYR A 236 -17.16 2.87 7.69
C TYR A 236 -17.11 3.43 9.12
N PRO A 237 -18.23 3.39 9.87
CA PRO A 237 -18.27 3.90 11.24
C PRO A 237 -17.63 2.90 12.21
N ILE A 238 -16.61 3.38 12.93
CA ILE A 238 -15.88 2.66 13.97
C ILE A 238 -16.35 3.18 15.32
N PHE A 239 -16.85 2.30 16.18
CA PHE A 239 -17.36 2.67 17.49
C PHE A 239 -16.30 2.43 18.56
N HIS A 240 -15.99 3.47 19.32
CA HIS A 240 -15.04 3.45 20.42
C HIS A 240 -15.78 3.47 21.75
N GLU A 241 -15.55 2.46 22.57
CA GLU A 241 -16.14 2.37 23.90
C GLU A 241 -15.55 3.43 24.83
N ILE A 242 -16.42 4.27 25.41
CA ILE A 242 -16.05 5.14 26.52
C ILE A 242 -16.52 4.47 27.81
N LYS A 243 -15.57 4.16 28.70
CA LYS A 243 -15.81 3.44 29.94
C LYS A 243 -15.65 4.31 31.17
N GLU A 244 -16.47 4.03 32.18
CA GLU A 244 -16.27 4.47 33.56
C GLU A 244 -16.08 3.21 34.42
N GLY A 245 -14.85 3.00 34.89
CA GLY A 245 -14.42 1.71 35.43
C GLY A 245 -14.54 0.61 34.35
N THR A 246 -15.33 -0.43 34.63
CA THR A 246 -15.58 -1.53 33.68
C THR A 246 -16.83 -1.33 32.82
N LYS A 247 -17.66 -0.34 33.13
CA LYS A 247 -18.95 -0.11 32.47
C LYS A 247 -18.78 0.79 31.26
N VAL A 248 -19.27 0.37 30.10
CA VAL A 248 -19.39 1.23 28.92
C VAL A 248 -20.53 2.21 29.15
N ILE A 249 -20.23 3.52 29.13
CA ILE A 249 -21.21 4.59 29.40
C ILE A 249 -21.72 5.26 28.12
N ARG A 250 -20.90 5.28 27.06
CA ARG A 250 -21.27 5.78 25.72
C ARG A 250 -20.29 5.28 24.68
N TYR A 251 -20.60 5.55 23.42
CA TYR A 251 -19.69 5.30 22.30
C TYR A 251 -19.41 6.58 21.54
N ASP A 252 -18.13 6.79 21.24
CA ASP A 252 -17.69 7.78 20.25
C ASP A 252 -17.59 7.09 18.89
N VAL A 253 -17.88 7.82 17.82
CA VAL A 253 -17.83 7.30 16.45
C VAL A 253 -16.72 7.97 15.67
N GLU A 254 -15.86 7.14 15.10
CA GLU A 254 -14.86 7.53 14.12
C GLU A 254 -15.35 7.10 12.73
N GLU A 255 -15.56 8.06 11.84
CA GLU A 255 -15.92 7.81 10.44
C GLU A 255 -14.63 7.50 9.66
N ALA A 256 -14.27 6.22 9.61
CA ALA A 256 -13.06 5.78 8.95
C ALA A 256 -13.28 5.74 7.43
N VAL A 257 -12.28 6.20 6.68
CA VAL A 257 -12.25 6.08 5.21
C VAL A 257 -11.12 5.15 4.85
N TYR A 258 -11.44 4.07 4.13
CA TYR A 258 -10.47 3.02 3.86
C TYR A 258 -10.77 2.36 2.52
N THR A 259 -9.72 1.93 1.85
CA THR A 259 -9.82 1.13 0.63
C THR A 259 -9.58 -0.33 0.97
N PRO A 260 -10.64 -1.16 0.97
CA PRO A 260 -10.50 -2.56 1.30
C PRO A 260 -9.68 -3.28 0.22
N TYR A 261 -8.81 -4.17 0.66
CA TYR A 261 -8.08 -5.04 -0.26
C TYR A 261 -9.05 -5.94 -1.04
N ASN A 262 -8.87 -6.02 -2.36
CA ASN A 262 -9.52 -7.01 -3.20
C ASN A 262 -8.62 -7.41 -4.39
N LYS A 263 -8.94 -8.51 -5.07
CA LYS A 263 -8.13 -9.03 -6.19
C LYS A 263 -8.01 -8.06 -7.37
N THR A 264 -9.01 -7.22 -7.62
CA THR A 264 -8.98 -6.25 -8.72
C THR A 264 -7.99 -5.12 -8.43
N LEU A 265 -7.83 -4.75 -7.17
CA LEU A 265 -6.86 -3.75 -6.68
C LEU A 265 -5.46 -4.35 -6.46
N HIS A 266 -5.30 -5.68 -6.48
CA HIS A 266 -4.00 -6.34 -6.38
C HIS A 266 -3.25 -6.26 -7.71
N GLN A 267 -2.72 -5.08 -8.01
CA GLN A 267 -1.98 -4.79 -9.24
C GLN A 267 -0.51 -4.46 -8.94
N ALA A 268 0.37 -4.71 -9.91
CA ALA A 268 1.81 -4.55 -9.71
C ALA A 268 2.22 -3.13 -9.33
N ASP A 269 1.56 -2.12 -9.91
CA ASP A 269 1.75 -0.71 -9.58
C ASP A 269 1.31 -0.37 -8.14
N VAL A 270 0.19 -0.90 -7.67
CA VAL A 270 -0.30 -0.76 -6.28
C VAL A 270 0.65 -1.43 -5.30
N ILE A 271 1.17 -2.61 -5.63
CA ILE A 271 2.16 -3.34 -4.81
C ILE A 271 3.46 -2.53 -4.71
N VAL A 272 4.01 -2.10 -5.84
CA VAL A 272 5.25 -1.31 -5.89
C VAL A 272 5.09 0.00 -5.13
N GLU A 273 3.94 0.66 -5.22
CA GLU A 273 3.68 1.88 -4.47
C GLU A 273 3.62 1.64 -2.96
N GLY A 274 2.97 0.56 -2.53
CA GLY A 274 2.91 0.20 -1.13
C GLY A 274 4.24 -0.18 -0.52
N GLU A 275 5.08 -0.91 -1.26
CA GLU A 275 6.44 -1.19 -0.84
C GLU A 275 7.25 0.10 -0.68
N ARG A 276 7.19 1.00 -1.67
CA ARG A 276 7.85 2.31 -1.62
C ARG A 276 7.43 3.12 -0.40
N ILE A 277 6.12 3.20 -0.12
CA ILE A 277 5.58 3.91 1.05
C ILE A 277 6.12 3.33 2.35
N LEU A 278 6.16 1.99 2.46
CA LEU A 278 6.71 1.33 3.64
C LEU A 278 8.20 1.62 3.80
N ASP A 279 8.98 1.52 2.72
CA ASP A 279 10.40 1.85 2.72
C ASP A 279 10.67 3.28 3.18
N GLU A 280 9.95 4.26 2.61
CA GLU A 280 10.08 5.65 3.01
C GLU A 280 9.71 5.88 4.46
N THR A 281 8.69 5.16 4.96
CA THR A 281 8.27 5.24 6.36
C THR A 281 9.36 4.70 7.30
N ILE A 282 9.96 3.56 6.96
CA ILE A 282 11.08 2.96 7.71
C ILE A 282 12.29 3.88 7.67
N GLN A 283 12.63 4.44 6.51
CA GLN A 283 13.75 5.37 6.34
C GLN A 283 13.54 6.66 7.15
N LYS A 284 12.34 7.24 7.12
CA LYS A 284 12.01 8.44 7.93
C LYS A 284 12.11 8.15 9.43
N ALA A 285 11.67 6.97 9.88
CA ALA A 285 11.81 6.55 11.26
C ALA A 285 13.28 6.39 11.67
N ALA A 286 14.08 5.72 10.84
CA ALA A 286 15.50 5.55 11.08
C ALA A 286 16.24 6.90 11.10
N GLN A 287 15.93 7.80 10.17
CA GLN A 287 16.53 9.13 10.12
C GLN A 287 16.15 9.99 11.32
N ASP A 288 14.90 9.92 11.81
CA ASP A 288 14.50 10.62 13.06
C ASP A 288 15.31 10.10 14.26
N LEU A 289 15.46 8.78 14.42
CA LEU A 289 16.28 8.20 15.50
C LEU A 289 17.76 8.58 15.38
N LYS A 290 18.30 8.61 14.16
CA LYS A 290 19.68 9.04 13.89
C LYS A 290 19.89 10.52 14.21
N ASN A 291 18.97 11.39 13.78
CA ASN A 291 19.01 12.83 14.06
C ASN A 291 18.94 13.13 15.56
N ARG A 292 18.24 12.28 16.33
CA ARG A 292 18.19 12.34 17.79
C ARG A 292 19.44 11.78 18.48
N GLY A 293 20.38 11.18 17.75
CA GLY A 293 21.60 10.61 18.30
C GLY A 293 21.35 9.40 19.21
N ILE A 294 20.31 8.62 18.95
CA ILE A 294 19.95 7.47 19.81
C ILE A 294 20.97 6.35 19.67
N GLY A 295 21.79 6.20 20.72
CA GLY A 295 22.72 5.08 20.85
C GLY A 295 22.03 3.75 21.05
N SER A 296 22.66 2.69 20.54
CA SER A 296 22.26 1.30 20.75
C SER A 296 22.46 0.91 22.23
N ARG A 297 21.48 0.19 22.77
CA ARG A 297 21.56 -0.49 24.07
C ARG A 297 22.20 -1.87 23.96
N ALA A 298 22.27 -2.43 22.77
CA ALA A 298 22.90 -3.73 22.51
C ALA A 298 24.41 -3.63 22.34
N LEU A 299 24.87 -2.65 21.56
CA LEU A 299 26.24 -2.54 21.08
C LEU A 299 26.77 -1.14 21.35
N SER A 300 27.73 -1.03 22.27
CA SER A 300 28.34 0.25 22.63
C SER A 300 29.02 0.92 21.42
N GLY A 301 28.86 2.23 21.29
CA GLY A 301 29.43 3.02 20.19
C GLY A 301 28.68 2.92 18.85
N LYS A 302 27.54 2.21 18.79
CA LYS A 302 26.65 2.14 17.62
C LYS A 302 25.37 2.92 17.85
N GLY A 303 24.75 3.42 16.78
CA GLY A 303 23.37 3.92 16.82
C GLY A 303 22.36 2.78 16.81
N VAL A 304 21.15 3.02 17.31
CA VAL A 304 20.05 2.04 17.30
C VAL A 304 19.71 1.55 15.88
N THR A 305 19.91 2.38 14.86
CA THR A 305 19.67 2.04 13.45
C THR A 305 20.84 1.33 12.79
N ASP A 306 22.00 1.23 13.45
CA ASP A 306 23.16 0.49 12.95
C ASP A 306 23.12 -0.99 13.35
N THR A 307 22.30 -1.34 14.35
CA THR A 307 22.23 -2.68 14.94
C THR A 307 21.04 -3.50 14.46
N VAL A 308 20.06 -2.84 13.85
CA VAL A 308 18.81 -3.44 13.36
C VAL A 308 18.65 -3.06 11.90
N SER A 309 18.52 -4.07 11.03
CA SER A 309 18.33 -3.84 9.59
C SER A 309 16.93 -3.29 9.28
N PRO A 310 16.79 -2.31 8.35
CA PRO A 310 15.49 -1.91 7.82
C PRO A 310 14.75 -3.06 7.12
N ASP A 311 15.47 -4.00 6.51
CA ASP A 311 14.87 -5.14 5.81
C ASP A 311 14.18 -6.09 6.80
N LEU A 312 14.72 -6.22 8.02
CA LEU A 312 14.04 -6.94 9.11
C LEU A 312 12.76 -6.22 9.54
N ILE A 313 12.80 -4.89 9.71
CA ILE A 313 11.61 -4.11 10.09
C ILE A 313 10.50 -4.29 9.05
N LYS A 314 10.84 -4.18 7.76
CA LYS A 314 9.92 -4.45 6.65
C LYS A 314 9.37 -5.87 6.73
N ALA A 315 10.22 -6.87 6.95
CA ALA A 315 9.81 -8.27 7.03
C ALA A 315 8.87 -8.55 8.21
N LEU A 316 9.11 -7.95 9.37
CA LEU A 316 8.21 -8.06 10.52
C LEU A 316 6.82 -7.52 10.17
N VAL A 317 6.74 -6.31 9.60
CA VAL A 317 5.45 -5.73 9.15
C VAL A 317 4.73 -6.69 8.22
N VAL A 318 5.41 -7.31 7.26
CA VAL A 318 4.79 -8.28 6.35
C VAL A 318 4.26 -9.50 7.10
N ILE A 319 5.06 -10.15 7.94
CA ILE A 319 4.64 -11.40 8.58
C ILE A 319 3.63 -11.22 9.72
N GLU A 320 3.44 -10.01 10.24
CA GLU A 320 2.33 -9.68 11.14
C GLU A 320 0.97 -9.78 10.43
N HIS A 321 0.91 -9.44 9.14
CA HIS A 321 -0.35 -9.37 8.38
C HIS A 321 -0.53 -10.52 7.38
N VAL A 322 0.40 -11.48 7.36
CA VAL A 322 0.33 -12.69 6.53
C VAL A 322 0.08 -13.93 7.39
N GLY A 323 -0.91 -14.73 6.98
CA GLY A 323 -1.18 -16.02 7.60
C GLY A 323 -0.11 -17.08 7.26
N SER A 324 0.18 -18.01 8.19
CA SER A 324 1.24 -19.02 8.01
C SER A 324 1.05 -19.93 6.79
N SER A 325 -0.19 -20.20 6.40
CA SER A 325 -0.50 -20.97 5.20
C SER A 325 -0.32 -20.16 3.92
N GLU A 326 -0.67 -18.86 3.93
CA GLU A 326 -0.46 -17.95 2.79
C GLU A 326 1.04 -17.77 2.51
N ALA A 327 1.84 -17.49 3.55
CA ALA A 327 3.29 -17.34 3.43
C ALA A 327 3.97 -18.58 2.82
N ARG A 328 3.57 -19.79 3.26
CA ARG A 328 4.16 -21.04 2.77
C ARG A 328 3.67 -21.44 1.38
N GLY A 329 2.42 -21.13 1.05
CA GLY A 329 1.83 -21.53 -0.22
C GLY A 329 2.23 -20.61 -1.39
N ASN A 330 2.17 -19.29 -1.20
CA ASN A 330 2.58 -18.32 -2.21
C ASN A 330 3.11 -17.06 -1.53
N PRO A 331 4.40 -17.04 -1.11
CA PRO A 331 4.96 -15.91 -0.37
C PRO A 331 4.94 -14.61 -1.18
N ALA A 332 5.10 -14.67 -2.51
CA ALA A 332 5.07 -13.49 -3.37
C ALA A 332 3.68 -12.82 -3.35
N ALA A 333 2.60 -13.60 -3.54
CA ALA A 333 1.25 -13.06 -3.48
C ALA A 333 0.86 -12.60 -2.06
N ALA A 334 1.32 -13.31 -1.03
CA ALA A 334 1.07 -12.95 0.36
C ALA A 334 1.74 -11.61 0.74
N THR A 335 3.02 -11.46 0.40
CA THR A 335 3.76 -10.19 0.56
C THR A 335 3.12 -9.08 -0.27
N GLY A 336 2.78 -9.36 -1.53
CA GLY A 336 2.11 -8.41 -2.42
C GLY A 336 0.77 -7.92 -1.88
N LYS A 337 0.00 -8.76 -1.16
CA LYS A 337 -1.26 -8.36 -0.51
C LYS A 337 -1.02 -7.32 0.60
N VAL A 338 0.04 -7.48 1.39
CA VAL A 338 0.40 -6.51 2.43
C VAL A 338 0.81 -5.19 1.79
N PHE A 339 1.72 -5.22 0.82
CA PHE A 339 2.14 -4.01 0.12
C PHE A 339 0.96 -3.35 -0.60
N ALA A 340 0.12 -4.09 -1.31
CA ALA A 340 -1.07 -3.52 -1.93
C ALA A 340 -1.98 -2.82 -0.90
N THR A 341 -2.19 -3.42 0.27
CA THR A 341 -2.98 -2.78 1.34
C THR A 341 -2.35 -1.48 1.83
N ILE A 342 -1.03 -1.41 1.92
CA ILE A 342 -0.26 -0.20 2.25
C ILE A 342 -0.40 0.86 1.15
N GLY A 343 -0.25 0.46 -0.13
CA GLY A 343 -0.36 1.37 -1.28
C GLY A 343 -1.77 1.96 -1.43
N LEU A 344 -2.80 1.17 -1.13
CA LEU A 344 -4.19 1.60 -1.14
C LEU A 344 -4.55 2.53 0.04
N ASN A 345 -3.80 2.46 1.14
CA ASN A 345 -4.10 3.22 2.37
C ASN A 345 -2.84 3.87 2.96
N PRO A 346 -2.19 4.83 2.26
CA PRO A 346 -0.97 5.46 2.74
C PRO A 346 -1.15 6.10 4.12
N GLY A 347 -0.33 5.71 5.09
CA GLY A 347 -0.42 6.19 6.48
C GLY A 347 -1.64 5.72 7.28
N GLN A 348 -2.51 4.89 6.70
CA GLN A 348 -3.72 4.39 7.34
C GLN A 348 -3.87 2.86 7.31
N ALA A 349 -3.08 2.17 6.49
CA ALA A 349 -3.10 0.72 6.38
C ALA A 349 -2.98 0.05 7.75
N TYR A 350 -3.89 -0.88 8.04
CA TYR A 350 -3.91 -1.64 9.29
C TYR A 350 -4.11 -0.81 10.59
N ASN A 351 -4.56 0.46 10.51
CA ASN A 351 -4.83 1.30 11.70
C ASN A 351 -5.95 0.78 12.63
N TYR A 352 -6.68 -0.23 12.18
CA TYR A 352 -7.74 -0.91 12.92
C TYR A 352 -7.44 -2.39 13.14
N ALA A 353 -6.24 -2.86 12.77
CA ALA A 353 -5.82 -4.24 13.00
C ALA A 353 -5.48 -4.43 14.48
N GLY A 354 -6.31 -5.23 15.18
CA GLY A 354 -6.13 -5.58 16.57
C GLY A 354 -6.14 -7.08 16.78
N SER A 355 -5.28 -7.59 17.66
CA SER A 355 -5.29 -8.99 18.09
C SER A 355 -6.03 -9.18 19.42
N SER A 356 -6.39 -10.43 19.73
CA SER A 356 -6.96 -10.80 21.04
C SER A 356 -6.01 -10.53 22.22
N ALA A 357 -4.70 -10.50 21.97
CA ALA A 357 -3.68 -10.15 22.96
C ALA A 357 -3.49 -8.63 23.11
N GLY A 358 -4.28 -7.82 22.39
CA GLY A 358 -4.18 -6.36 22.39
C GLY A 358 -3.06 -5.81 21.51
N ALA A 359 -2.44 -6.64 20.67
CA ALA A 359 -1.51 -6.16 19.66
C ALA A 359 -2.24 -5.24 18.67
N PHE A 360 -1.63 -4.14 18.24
CA PHE A 360 -2.34 -3.12 17.47
C PHE A 360 -1.50 -2.46 16.36
N GLY A 361 -2.18 -2.06 15.28
CA GLY A 361 -1.62 -1.26 14.20
C GLY A 361 -0.70 -2.04 13.25
N LEU A 362 0.06 -1.30 12.44
CA LEU A 362 0.92 -1.88 11.40
C LEU A 362 2.01 -2.82 11.97
N ALA A 363 2.58 -2.47 13.13
CA ALA A 363 3.66 -3.24 13.76
C ALA A 363 3.16 -4.26 14.80
N GLN A 364 1.87 -4.31 15.13
CA GLN A 364 1.29 -5.24 16.10
C GLN A 364 2.02 -5.25 17.47
N PHE A 365 2.42 -4.09 18.00
CA PHE A 365 2.91 -4.03 19.39
C PHE A 365 1.78 -4.26 20.38
N ILE A 366 2.10 -4.92 21.50
CA ILE A 366 1.23 -4.96 22.68
C ILE A 366 1.43 -3.73 23.58
N PRO A 367 0.39 -3.29 24.33
CA PRO A 367 0.43 -2.03 25.09
C PRO A 367 1.57 -1.99 26.11
N SER A 368 1.79 -3.08 26.85
CA SER A 368 2.79 -3.11 27.91
C SER A 368 4.22 -2.93 27.39
N THR A 369 4.54 -3.51 26.23
CA THR A 369 5.84 -3.37 25.59
C THR A 369 6.02 -1.97 25.03
N TYR A 370 5.02 -1.45 24.32
CA TYR A 370 5.07 -0.10 23.77
C TYR A 370 5.24 0.96 24.87
N ASN A 371 4.45 0.88 25.95
CA ASN A 371 4.50 1.87 27.04
C ASN A 371 5.87 1.92 27.72
N ARG A 372 6.58 0.77 27.84
CA ARG A 372 7.96 0.76 28.35
C ARG A 372 8.94 1.49 27.42
N LEU A 373 8.72 1.42 26.11
CA LEU A 373 9.52 2.16 25.14
C LEU A 373 9.14 3.64 25.16
N ALA A 374 7.86 3.98 25.15
CA ALA A 374 7.38 5.37 25.16
C ALA A 374 7.73 6.14 26.44
N ALA A 375 7.95 5.43 27.56
CA ALA A 375 8.51 6.01 28.78
C ALA A 375 9.96 6.53 28.64
N ARG A 376 10.62 6.26 27.50
CA ARG A 376 11.94 6.78 27.16
C ARG A 376 11.80 8.02 26.29
N PRO A 377 11.81 9.24 26.88
CA PRO A 377 11.50 10.46 26.15
C PRO A 377 12.48 10.74 25.01
N GLU A 378 13.72 10.25 25.10
CA GLU A 378 14.72 10.44 24.05
C GLU A 378 14.30 9.84 22.70
N LEU A 379 13.49 8.76 22.71
CA LEU A 379 13.01 8.11 21.49
C LEU A 379 11.97 8.95 20.72
N GLY A 380 11.39 9.98 21.37
CA GLY A 380 10.35 10.82 20.76
C GLY A 380 9.15 10.02 20.27
N LEU A 381 8.72 9.01 21.04
CA LEU A 381 7.52 8.23 20.73
C LEU A 381 6.26 8.94 21.24
N ILE A 382 5.14 8.74 20.55
CA ILE A 382 3.82 9.23 20.98
C ILE A 382 3.38 8.44 22.23
N PRO A 383 3.16 9.08 23.39
CA PRO A 383 2.89 8.34 24.63
C PRO A 383 1.59 7.52 24.61
N ASP A 384 0.56 8.02 23.92
CA ASP A 384 -0.68 7.28 23.74
C ASP A 384 -0.46 6.07 22.82
N PHE A 385 -0.74 4.86 23.31
CA PHE A 385 -0.47 3.62 22.60
C PHE A 385 -1.24 3.52 21.27
N GLN A 386 -2.53 3.85 21.26
CA GLN A 386 -3.34 3.72 20.04
C GLN A 386 -2.93 4.74 18.98
N ALA A 387 -2.73 6.00 19.38
CA ALA A 387 -2.22 7.05 18.49
C ALA A 387 -0.82 6.70 17.97
N GLY A 388 0.06 6.21 18.86
CA GLY A 388 1.41 5.81 18.50
C GLY A 388 1.49 4.65 17.52
N MET A 389 0.60 3.66 17.64
CA MET A 389 0.55 2.53 16.70
C MET A 389 -0.22 2.80 15.41
N ARG A 390 -1.06 3.84 15.37
CA ARG A 390 -1.68 4.38 14.15
C ARG A 390 -0.74 5.27 13.35
N ASP A 391 0.24 5.89 14.00
CA ASP A 391 1.33 6.60 13.33
C ASP A 391 2.40 5.60 12.88
N HIS A 392 2.46 5.31 11.57
CA HIS A 392 3.35 4.28 11.05
C HIS A 392 4.83 4.61 11.26
N GLN A 393 5.23 5.88 11.17
CA GLN A 393 6.62 6.28 11.42
C GLN A 393 6.99 6.05 12.89
N ASN A 394 6.11 6.43 13.81
CA ASN A 394 6.26 6.17 15.24
C ASN A 394 6.34 4.67 15.54
N ALA A 395 5.48 3.86 14.93
CA ALA A 395 5.53 2.41 15.05
C ALA A 395 6.89 1.84 14.59
N MET A 396 7.43 2.30 13.45
CA MET A 396 8.74 1.86 12.98
C MET A 396 9.87 2.28 13.94
N LYS A 397 9.81 3.48 14.54
CA LYS A 397 10.77 3.90 15.58
C LYS A 397 10.74 2.98 16.79
N ALA A 398 9.52 2.63 17.23
CA ALA A 398 9.34 1.67 18.33
C ALA A 398 9.92 0.30 17.97
N SER A 399 9.74 -0.19 16.73
CA SER A 399 10.33 -1.44 16.24
C SER A 399 11.86 -1.43 16.29
N TYR A 400 12.52 -0.38 15.80
CA TYR A 400 13.99 -0.23 15.93
C TYR A 400 14.44 -0.27 17.40
N ALA A 401 13.84 0.55 18.25
CA ALA A 401 14.21 0.65 19.65
C ALA A 401 13.97 -0.66 20.41
N TYR A 402 12.91 -1.39 20.07
CA TYR A 402 12.59 -2.67 20.70
C TYR A 402 13.55 -3.77 20.27
N LEU A 403 13.80 -3.92 18.97
CA LEU A 403 14.70 -4.95 18.45
C LEU A 403 16.13 -4.75 18.92
N ASP A 404 16.59 -3.50 19.02
CA ASP A 404 17.88 -3.19 19.63
C ASP A 404 17.93 -3.57 21.12
N ALA A 405 16.90 -3.25 21.90
CA ALA A 405 16.83 -3.67 23.29
C ALA A 405 16.85 -5.20 23.43
N VAL A 406 16.09 -5.90 22.58
CA VAL A 406 16.06 -7.37 22.50
C VAL A 406 17.43 -7.94 22.13
N LEU A 407 18.12 -7.36 21.15
CA LEU A 407 19.48 -7.77 20.76
C LEU A 407 20.43 -7.72 21.95
N GLY A 408 20.35 -6.68 22.78
CA GLY A 408 21.17 -6.52 23.98
C GLY A 408 20.99 -7.66 25.00
N GLU A 409 19.80 -8.27 25.02
CA GLU A 409 19.47 -9.38 25.88
C GLU A 409 19.96 -10.74 25.35
N LEU A 410 20.22 -10.87 24.04
CA LEU A 410 20.65 -12.12 23.42
C LEU A 410 22.13 -12.47 23.74
N PRO A 411 22.52 -13.75 23.60
CA PRO A 411 23.90 -14.19 23.82
C PRO A 411 24.88 -13.55 22.83
N ALA A 412 26.17 -13.52 23.19
CA ALA A 412 27.23 -12.96 22.34
C ALA A 412 27.24 -13.56 20.92
N ALA A 413 26.94 -14.86 20.79
CA ALA A 413 26.84 -15.52 19.49
C ALA A 413 25.84 -14.85 18.53
N ALA A 414 24.73 -14.30 19.04
CA ALA A 414 23.78 -13.53 18.24
C ALA A 414 24.25 -12.08 18.04
N LYS A 415 24.75 -11.42 19.09
CA LYS A 415 25.21 -10.02 19.04
C LYS A 415 26.40 -9.79 18.11
N ASN A 416 27.19 -10.82 17.86
CA ASN A 416 28.34 -10.76 16.96
C ASN A 416 27.96 -11.00 15.49
N LEU A 417 26.70 -11.36 15.19
CA LEU A 417 26.24 -11.47 13.81
C LEU A 417 26.09 -10.06 13.21
N PRO A 418 26.44 -9.87 11.92
CA PRO A 418 26.14 -8.65 11.21
C PRO A 418 24.63 -8.34 11.24
N ALA A 419 24.28 -7.05 11.25
CA ALA A 419 22.88 -6.61 11.26
C ALA A 419 22.07 -7.21 10.10
N GLU A 420 22.69 -7.42 8.93
CA GLU A 420 22.06 -8.00 7.72
C GLU A 420 22.06 -9.53 7.67
N ASN A 421 22.54 -10.20 8.73
CA ASN A 421 22.57 -11.66 8.75
C ASN A 421 21.15 -12.21 8.95
N THR A 422 20.68 -13.04 8.01
CA THR A 422 19.32 -13.61 8.07
C THR A 422 19.09 -14.49 9.30
N LYS A 423 20.14 -15.09 9.88
CA LYS A 423 20.03 -15.81 11.15
C LYS A 423 19.74 -14.86 12.32
N LEU A 424 20.34 -13.67 12.31
CA LEU A 424 20.01 -12.64 13.28
C LEU A 424 18.55 -12.18 13.13
N PHE A 425 18.06 -12.07 11.90
CA PHE A 425 16.64 -11.78 11.63
C PHE A 425 15.73 -12.80 12.30
N GLU A 426 16.04 -14.10 12.18
CA GLU A 426 15.26 -15.16 12.81
C GLU A 426 15.23 -15.05 14.34
N TYR A 427 16.38 -14.78 14.98
CA TYR A 427 16.45 -14.62 16.43
C TYR A 427 15.64 -13.42 16.92
N LEU A 428 15.79 -12.29 16.23
CA LEU A 428 15.09 -11.06 16.57
C LEU A 428 13.58 -11.17 16.33
N ALA A 429 13.16 -11.77 15.22
CA ALA A 429 11.75 -12.02 14.93
C ALA A 429 11.10 -12.98 15.93
N ALA A 430 11.81 -14.05 16.31
CA ALA A 430 11.32 -14.97 17.34
C ALA A 430 11.21 -14.28 18.71
N ALA A 431 12.16 -13.42 19.05
CA ALA A 431 12.12 -12.69 20.30
C ALA A 431 11.02 -11.61 20.29
N TYR A 432 10.74 -11.03 19.12
CA TYR A 432 9.64 -10.10 18.90
C TYR A 432 8.28 -10.75 19.19
N ASN A 433 8.06 -11.96 18.68
CA ASN A 433 6.81 -12.71 18.89
C ASN A 433 6.74 -13.41 20.26
N GLY A 434 7.79 -14.13 20.67
CA GLY A 434 7.75 -15.06 21.80
C GLY A 434 8.47 -14.60 23.07
N GLY A 435 9.20 -13.49 23.00
CA GLY A 435 10.06 -12.95 24.06
C GLY A 435 11.51 -13.47 24.01
N SER A 436 12.47 -12.58 24.27
CA SER A 436 13.92 -12.84 24.24
C SER A 436 14.36 -14.01 25.12
N SER A 437 13.83 -14.15 26.33
CA SER A 437 14.26 -15.17 27.30
C SER A 437 14.17 -16.60 26.77
N LYS A 438 13.15 -16.92 25.98
CA LYS A 438 13.01 -18.25 25.35
C LYS A 438 14.03 -18.44 24.23
N VAL A 439 14.26 -17.39 23.45
CA VAL A 439 15.21 -17.40 22.33
C VAL A 439 16.64 -17.65 22.81
N LYS A 440 17.05 -17.07 23.97
CA LYS A 440 18.40 -17.28 24.53
C LYS A 440 18.76 -18.76 24.68
N THR A 441 17.83 -19.58 25.18
CA THR A 441 18.02 -21.03 25.32
C THR A 441 17.91 -21.72 23.96
N ALA A 442 16.95 -21.28 23.14
CA ALA A 442 16.63 -21.92 21.86
C ALA A 442 17.75 -21.80 20.81
N ILE A 443 18.61 -20.77 20.89
CA ILE A 443 19.72 -20.55 19.95
C ILE A 443 20.69 -21.76 19.89
N GLN A 444 20.84 -22.50 20.98
CA GLN A 444 21.77 -23.65 21.03
C GLN A 444 21.33 -24.84 20.15
N ILE A 445 20.05 -24.90 19.79
CA ILE A 445 19.43 -26.00 19.06
C ILE A 445 18.55 -25.48 17.91
N TRP A 446 18.95 -24.32 17.37
CA TRP A 446 18.07 -23.51 16.55
C TRP A 446 17.68 -24.21 15.26
N ASP A 447 18.64 -24.83 14.58
CA ASP A 447 18.36 -25.43 13.29
C ASP A 447 17.50 -26.68 13.43
N GLU A 448 17.75 -27.54 14.42
CA GLU A 448 16.97 -28.76 14.60
C GLU A 448 15.51 -28.47 14.99
N GLN A 449 15.27 -27.42 15.78
CA GLN A 449 13.90 -27.05 16.18
C GLN A 449 13.13 -26.36 15.04
N ILE A 450 13.78 -25.49 14.24
CA ILE A 450 13.07 -24.74 13.19
C ILE A 450 12.88 -25.62 11.94
N SER A 451 13.83 -26.49 11.61
CA SER A 451 13.72 -27.45 10.50
C SER A 451 12.59 -28.48 10.73
N GLY A 452 12.23 -28.73 11.99
CA GLY A 452 11.23 -29.73 12.38
C GLY A 452 11.83 -31.11 12.64
N GLU A 453 13.16 -31.23 12.76
CA GLU A 453 13.82 -32.46 13.21
C GLU A 453 13.40 -32.84 14.63
N LEU A 454 13.18 -31.83 15.49
CA LEU A 454 12.71 -32.06 16.86
C LEU A 454 11.20 -32.16 16.94
N GLN A 455 10.73 -33.18 17.65
CA GLN A 455 9.33 -33.33 18.03
C GLN A 455 8.91 -32.25 19.04
N PRO A 456 7.63 -31.86 19.12
CA PRO A 456 7.16 -30.81 20.03
C PRO A 456 7.57 -31.01 21.50
N HIS A 457 7.53 -32.24 22.00
CA HIS A 457 7.95 -32.55 23.37
C HIS A 457 9.46 -32.30 23.59
N GLN A 458 10.30 -32.59 22.58
CA GLN A 458 11.75 -32.33 22.65
C GLN A 458 12.04 -30.83 22.68
N ILE A 459 11.30 -30.03 21.91
CA ILE A 459 11.41 -28.56 21.91
C ILE A 459 11.00 -28.01 23.28
N LEU A 460 9.87 -28.47 23.83
CA LEU A 460 9.39 -28.04 25.15
C LEU A 460 10.41 -28.34 26.25
N THR A 461 11.07 -29.50 26.22
CA THR A 461 12.07 -29.86 27.22
C THR A 461 13.39 -29.10 27.04
N ARG A 462 13.83 -28.85 25.80
CA ARG A 462 15.18 -28.30 25.52
C ARG A 462 15.23 -26.78 25.44
N SER A 463 14.20 -26.12 24.89
CA SER A 463 14.20 -24.66 24.69
C SER A 463 12.96 -23.95 25.20
N ARG A 464 11.82 -24.66 25.34
CA ARG A 464 10.51 -24.08 25.67
C ARG A 464 10.04 -23.03 24.65
N LEU A 465 10.61 -23.02 23.44
CA LEU A 465 10.16 -22.14 22.38
C LEU A 465 8.74 -22.54 21.96
N HIS A 466 7.84 -21.57 21.85
CA HIS A 466 6.44 -21.85 21.53
C HIS A 466 6.29 -22.23 20.05
N GLY A 467 5.35 -23.13 19.75
CA GLY A 467 5.03 -23.53 18.37
C GLY A 467 4.63 -22.34 17.50
N GLU A 468 3.87 -21.38 18.05
CA GLU A 468 3.51 -20.13 17.37
C GLU A 468 4.74 -19.32 16.95
N THR A 469 5.75 -19.23 17.81
CA THR A 469 7.01 -18.53 17.50
C THR A 469 7.83 -19.27 16.42
N ILE A 470 7.81 -20.61 16.42
CA ILE A 470 8.45 -21.40 15.36
C ILE A 470 7.73 -21.15 14.02
N ASP A 471 6.40 -21.17 14.01
CA ASP A 471 5.62 -20.85 12.81
C ASP A 471 5.85 -19.41 12.35
N TYR A 472 6.00 -18.47 13.28
CA TYR A 472 6.35 -17.08 12.99
C TYR A 472 7.71 -16.95 12.29
N VAL A 473 8.74 -17.68 12.74
CA VAL A 473 10.04 -17.75 12.06
C VAL A 473 9.95 -18.43 10.70
N LYS A 474 9.12 -19.47 10.56
CA LYS A 474 8.87 -20.12 9.26
C LYS A 474 8.18 -19.17 8.27
N LYS A 475 7.25 -18.33 8.74
CA LYS A 475 6.68 -17.24 7.92
C LYS A 475 7.80 -16.30 7.43
N LEU A 476 8.67 -15.86 8.34
CA LEU A 476 9.82 -15.01 7.98
C LEU A 476 10.67 -15.66 6.90
N ARG A 477 11.10 -16.92 7.08
CA ARG A 477 11.90 -17.65 6.08
C ARG A 477 11.23 -17.69 4.69
N ALA A 478 9.91 -17.81 4.64
CA ALA A 478 9.17 -17.87 3.39
C ALA A 478 9.10 -16.50 2.67
N VAL A 479 8.90 -15.41 3.41
CA VAL A 479 8.76 -14.06 2.81
C VAL A 479 10.09 -13.37 2.56
N LEU A 480 11.13 -13.70 3.31
CA LEU A 480 12.40 -12.98 3.29
C LEU A 480 13.07 -12.97 1.90
N PRO A 481 13.10 -14.08 1.12
CA PRO A 481 13.62 -14.05 -0.25
C PRO A 481 12.84 -13.10 -1.18
N VAL A 482 11.53 -12.95 -0.98
CA VAL A 482 10.70 -12.01 -1.75
C VAL A 482 11.06 -10.57 -1.42
N ILE A 483 11.29 -10.28 -0.12
CA ILE A 483 11.62 -8.93 0.37
C ILE A 483 13.04 -8.53 -0.02
N LEU A 484 14.00 -9.44 0.11
CA LEU A 484 15.40 -9.16 -0.21
C LEU A 484 15.65 -9.15 -1.72
N GLY A 485 14.84 -9.85 -2.52
CA GLY A 485 15.05 -10.00 -3.96
C GLY A 485 16.47 -10.50 -4.25
N ASP A 486 17.19 -9.77 -5.10
CA ASP A 486 18.59 -10.06 -5.47
C ASP A 486 19.57 -9.96 -4.29
N LYS A 487 19.19 -9.31 -3.18
CA LYS A 487 20.01 -9.26 -1.95
C LYS A 487 19.91 -10.54 -1.12
N ALA A 488 19.01 -11.46 -1.45
CA ALA A 488 18.85 -12.69 -0.69
C ALA A 488 20.15 -13.51 -0.74
N PRO A 489 20.71 -13.93 0.41
CA PRO A 489 21.85 -14.84 0.39
C PRO A 489 21.44 -16.13 -0.33
N THR A 490 22.25 -16.55 -1.31
CA THR A 490 22.00 -17.81 -2.02
C THR A 490 21.96 -18.94 -1.00
N PRO A 491 20.88 -19.74 -0.93
CA PRO A 491 20.83 -20.84 0.02
C PRO A 491 22.05 -21.75 -0.23
N PRO A 492 22.72 -22.24 0.82
CA PRO A 492 23.80 -23.20 0.64
C PRO A 492 23.25 -24.39 -0.15
N ARG A 493 23.96 -24.78 -1.23
CA ARG A 493 23.62 -26.00 -1.98
C ARG A 493 23.52 -27.14 -0.96
N PRO A 494 22.44 -27.94 -0.99
CA PRO A 494 22.38 -29.11 -0.12
C PRO A 494 23.65 -29.91 -0.36
N ALA A 495 24.35 -30.24 0.72
CA ALA A 495 25.54 -31.06 0.65
C ALA A 495 25.15 -32.32 -0.12
N SER A 496 25.73 -32.49 -1.30
CA SER A 496 25.60 -33.72 -2.06
C SER A 496 26.06 -34.85 -1.15
N SER A 497 25.12 -35.71 -0.75
CA SER A 497 25.41 -36.94 -0.04
C SER A 497 26.44 -37.73 -0.85
N ILE A 498 27.66 -37.83 -0.33
CA ILE A 498 28.69 -38.76 -0.77
C ILE A 498 28.51 -40.05 0.00
#